data_AF-A0A4Q3FED4-F1
#
_entry.id   AF-A0A4Q3FED4-F1
#
_cell.length_a   1.000
_cell.length_b   1.000
_cell.length_c   1.000
_cell.angle_alpha   90.00
_cell.angle_beta   90.00
_cell.angle_gamma   90.00
#
_symmetry.space_group_name_H-M   'P 1'
#
loop_
_entity.id
_entity.type
_entity.pdbx_description
1 polymer ?
#
loop_
_entity_poly.entity_id
_entity_poly.type
_entity_poly.pdbx_seq_one_letter_code
_entity_poly.pdbx_strand_id
1 'polypeptide(L)'
;MRSYLDFEKPVAELEAKADELRALEARGDGISLSEEIGKLDTRASQALKELYAALTPWQKTLVARHPQRPHFKDYCAGLITEFTPLAGDRAFGEDEAIVGGFGRFRGEPVCVIGQEKGDSTETRIRHNFGMPKPEGYRKAVRLTELADRFGLPVLSFVDTAGAYPGIEAEERGQAEAIARSTEAWLGLRSPSVALVIGEGGSGGAIAIAAASRVMMMEHAIYSVISPEGAASILWRDTARAQDAATGMKITAQDLLKFGIIDKIVQEPTGGAHRDGQVAIARAGDAIAAALADLAGLSGEDLVAKRADKFLAIGRNL
;
A
#
# COMPACT_ATOMS: atom_id res chain seq x y z
N MET A 1 -20.46 -3.89 10.86
CA MET A 1 -19.88 -3.89 12.23
C MET A 1 -18.46 -3.36 12.11
N ARG A 2 -18.09 -2.33 12.88
CA ARG A 2 -16.74 -1.77 12.84
C ARG A 2 -15.77 -2.80 13.40
N SER A 3 -14.72 -3.13 12.65
CA SER A 3 -13.59 -3.90 13.15
C SER A 3 -12.67 -2.95 13.91
N TYR A 4 -12.26 -3.31 15.12
CA TYR A 4 -11.31 -2.54 15.92
C TYR A 4 -10.04 -3.34 16.11
N LEU A 5 -8.90 -2.66 16.02
CA LEU A 5 -7.61 -3.19 16.43
C LEU A 5 -7.52 -3.17 17.96
N ASP A 6 -6.69 -4.05 18.54
CA ASP A 6 -6.58 -4.18 20.00
C ASP A 6 -6.25 -2.87 20.72
N PHE A 7 -5.42 -2.02 20.11
CA PHE A 7 -5.04 -0.73 20.69
C PHE A 7 -6.15 0.33 20.57
N GLU A 8 -7.21 0.07 19.81
CA GLU A 8 -8.38 0.94 19.67
C GLU A 8 -9.48 0.64 20.70
N LYS A 9 -9.29 -0.33 21.61
CA LYS A 9 -10.24 -0.69 22.67
C LYS A 9 -10.80 0.53 23.44
N PRO A 10 -9.99 1.52 23.87
CA PRO A 10 -10.52 2.70 24.56
C PRO A 10 -11.50 3.52 23.70
N VAL A 11 -11.29 3.56 22.38
CA VAL A 11 -12.22 4.22 21.45
C VAL A 11 -13.47 3.36 21.26
N ALA A 12 -13.30 2.05 21.08
CA ALA A 12 -14.40 1.11 20.89
C ALA A 12 -15.38 1.11 22.07
N GLU A 13 -14.88 1.22 23.30
CA GLU A 13 -15.71 1.31 24.51
C GLU A 13 -16.55 2.60 24.55
N LEU A 14 -15.97 3.74 24.15
CA LEU A 14 -16.69 5.01 24.06
C LEU A 14 -17.78 4.97 22.98
N GLU A 15 -17.46 4.41 21.80
CA GLU A 15 -18.42 4.27 20.70
C GLU A 15 -19.54 3.26 21.04
N ALA A 16 -19.20 2.14 21.69
CA ALA A 16 -20.19 1.15 22.13
C ALA A 16 -21.16 1.75 23.16
N LYS A 17 -20.65 2.53 24.13
CA LYS A 17 -21.52 3.23 25.08
C LYS A 17 -22.43 4.24 24.39
N ALA A 18 -21.93 4.97 23.40
CA ALA A 18 -22.76 5.88 22.61
C ALA A 18 -23.87 5.14 21.84
N ASP A 19 -23.54 3.99 21.24
CA ASP A 19 -24.51 3.14 20.53
C ASP A 19 -25.56 2.54 21.47
N GLU A 20 -25.20 2.13 22.67
CA GLU A 20 -26.15 1.69 23.70
C GLU A 20 -27.14 2.79 24.09
N LEU A 21 -26.65 4.02 24.32
CA LEU A 21 -27.52 5.17 24.62
C LEU A 21 -28.44 5.52 23.45
N ARG A 22 -27.95 5.46 22.20
CA ARG A 22 -28.79 5.63 21.00
C ARG A 22 -29.88 4.57 20.91
N ALA A 23 -29.56 3.32 21.23
CA ALA A 23 -30.52 2.22 21.22
C ALA A 23 -31.58 2.37 22.33
N LEU A 24 -31.22 2.92 23.49
CA LEU A 24 -32.16 3.24 24.57
C LEU A 24 -33.07 4.42 24.21
N GLU A 25 -32.51 5.50 23.65
CA GLU A 25 -33.28 6.66 23.20
C GLU A 25 -34.32 6.25 22.13
N ALA A 26 -33.93 5.38 21.19
CA ALA A 26 -34.83 4.84 20.18
C ALA A 26 -35.96 3.95 20.73
N ARG A 27 -35.82 3.41 21.95
CA ARG A 27 -36.85 2.59 22.62
C ARG A 27 -37.91 3.42 23.36
N GLY A 28 -37.71 4.73 23.51
CA GLY A 28 -38.76 5.67 23.91
C GLY A 28 -38.96 5.91 25.40
N ASP A 29 -37.90 5.82 26.24
CA ASP A 29 -37.99 6.02 27.69
C ASP A 29 -38.16 7.50 28.16
N GLY A 30 -38.49 8.43 27.26
CA GLY A 30 -38.88 9.81 27.62
C GLY A 30 -37.75 10.72 28.14
N ILE A 31 -36.52 10.22 28.26
CA ILE A 31 -35.31 11.01 28.59
C ILE A 31 -34.53 11.26 27.29
N SER A 32 -34.27 12.53 26.96
CA SER A 32 -33.36 12.87 25.86
C SER A 32 -31.93 12.56 26.29
N LEU A 33 -31.28 11.65 25.57
CA LEU A 33 -29.89 11.23 25.80
C LEU A 33 -28.95 11.90 24.79
N SER A 34 -29.48 12.73 23.90
CA SER A 34 -28.75 13.35 22.80
C SER A 34 -27.52 14.14 23.23
N GLU A 35 -27.57 14.84 24.39
CA GLU A 35 -26.41 15.57 24.93
C GLU A 35 -25.29 14.62 25.40
N GLU A 36 -25.65 13.51 26.08
CA GLU A 36 -24.67 12.53 26.54
C GLU A 36 -24.06 11.76 25.37
N ILE A 37 -24.88 11.38 24.37
CA ILE A 37 -24.43 10.78 23.11
C ILE A 37 -23.42 11.70 22.41
N GLY A 38 -23.75 12.98 22.25
CA GLY A 38 -22.85 13.96 21.62
C GLY A 38 -21.52 14.15 22.38
N LYS A 39 -21.55 14.11 23.73
CA LYS A 39 -20.33 14.14 24.55
C LYS A 39 -19.49 12.88 24.34
N LEU A 40 -20.10 11.69 24.27
CA LEU A 40 -19.39 10.44 24.02
C LEU A 40 -18.77 10.41 22.61
N ASP A 41 -19.50 10.86 21.59
CA ASP A 41 -19.00 10.95 20.21
C ASP A 41 -17.80 11.89 20.09
N THR A 42 -17.89 13.05 20.75
CA THR A 42 -16.79 14.02 20.77
C THR A 42 -15.56 13.43 21.46
N ARG A 43 -15.75 12.75 22.60
CA ARG A 43 -14.66 12.08 23.32
C ARG A 43 -14.05 10.95 22.52
N ALA A 44 -14.87 10.12 21.87
CA ALA A 44 -14.41 9.03 21.01
C ALA A 44 -13.59 9.56 19.84
N SER A 45 -14.09 10.61 19.17
CA SER A 45 -13.40 11.25 18.04
C SER A 45 -12.07 11.87 18.45
N GLN A 46 -12.01 12.55 19.60
CA GLN A 46 -10.78 13.13 20.13
C GLN A 46 -9.78 12.05 20.54
N ALA A 47 -10.24 11.01 21.25
CA ALA A 47 -9.39 9.88 21.65
C ALA A 47 -8.82 9.14 20.43
N LEU A 48 -9.62 8.94 19.37
CA LEU A 48 -9.17 8.34 18.12
C LEU A 48 -8.08 9.20 17.45
N LYS A 49 -8.29 10.52 17.39
CA LYS A 49 -7.32 11.45 16.80
C LYS A 49 -5.99 11.44 17.56
N GLU A 50 -6.03 11.50 18.89
CA GLU A 50 -4.83 11.46 19.73
C GLU A 50 -4.10 10.13 19.61
N LEU A 51 -4.84 9.01 19.61
CA LEU A 51 -4.30 7.67 19.42
C LEU A 51 -3.58 7.54 18.07
N TYR A 52 -4.22 7.96 16.98
CA TYR A 52 -3.65 7.83 15.63
C TYR A 52 -2.48 8.79 15.37
N ALA A 53 -2.44 9.94 16.03
CA ALA A 53 -1.30 10.86 15.98
C ALA A 53 -0.03 10.30 16.65
N ALA A 54 -0.18 9.33 17.57
CA ALA A 54 0.90 8.77 18.37
C ALA A 54 1.15 7.27 18.11
N LEU A 55 0.72 6.72 16.97
CA LEU A 55 0.92 5.30 16.67
C LEU A 55 2.41 4.94 16.63
N THR A 56 2.74 3.87 17.35
CA THR A 56 4.03 3.19 17.25
C THR A 56 4.20 2.51 15.88
N PRO A 57 5.44 2.19 15.45
CA PRO A 57 5.68 1.43 14.22
C PRO A 57 4.92 0.10 14.14
N TRP A 58 4.79 -0.60 15.28
CA TRP A 58 4.02 -1.84 15.34
C TRP A 58 2.52 -1.60 15.18
N GLN A 59 1.96 -0.57 15.82
CA GLN A 59 0.54 -0.24 15.61
C GLN A 59 0.27 0.16 14.16
N LYS A 60 1.18 0.91 13.51
CA LYS A 60 1.09 1.19 12.07
C LYS A 60 1.14 -0.09 11.22
N THR A 61 1.97 -1.07 11.59
CA THR A 61 2.00 -2.40 10.95
C THR A 61 0.64 -3.08 11.05
N LEU A 62 -0.03 -3.02 12.20
CA LEU A 62 -1.38 -3.57 12.38
C LEU A 62 -2.42 -2.82 11.52
N VAL A 63 -2.30 -1.49 11.37
CA VAL A 63 -3.17 -0.70 10.48
C VAL A 63 -2.90 -1.04 9.00
N ALA A 64 -1.65 -1.24 8.59
CA ALA A 64 -1.27 -1.68 7.24
C ALA A 64 -1.83 -3.06 6.89
N ARG A 65 -1.97 -3.92 7.89
CA ARG A 65 -2.51 -5.29 7.77
C ARG A 65 -4.01 -5.38 8.08
N HIS A 66 -4.68 -4.25 8.28
CA HIS A 66 -6.09 -4.26 8.67
C HIS A 66 -6.95 -4.97 7.60
N PRO A 67 -7.84 -5.91 7.97
CA PRO A 67 -8.59 -6.70 6.99
C PRO A 67 -9.49 -5.89 6.04
N GLN A 68 -9.89 -4.69 6.46
CA GLN A 68 -10.71 -3.75 5.67
C GLN A 68 -9.89 -2.62 5.04
N ARG A 69 -8.55 -2.71 5.07
CA ARG A 69 -7.71 -1.72 4.38
C ARG A 69 -7.98 -1.85 2.87
N PRO A 70 -8.21 -0.74 2.13
CA PRO A 70 -8.41 -0.81 0.69
C PRO A 70 -7.21 -1.47 -0.01
N HIS A 71 -7.50 -2.45 -0.87
CA HIS A 71 -6.51 -3.16 -1.68
C HIS A 71 -6.45 -2.58 -3.09
N PHE A 72 -5.54 -3.09 -3.94
CA PHE A 72 -5.33 -2.58 -5.29
C PHE A 72 -6.64 -2.42 -6.09
N LYS A 73 -7.52 -3.41 -6.06
CA LYS A 73 -8.81 -3.36 -6.77
C LYS A 73 -9.66 -2.14 -6.38
N ASP A 74 -9.60 -1.71 -5.13
CA ASP A 74 -10.38 -0.56 -4.64
C ASP A 74 -9.81 0.76 -5.18
N TYR A 75 -8.48 0.91 -5.16
CA TYR A 75 -7.81 2.06 -5.78
C TYR A 75 -8.00 2.07 -7.29
N CYS A 76 -7.93 0.92 -7.95
CA CYS A 76 -8.16 0.80 -9.38
C CYS A 76 -9.59 1.22 -9.74
N ALA A 77 -10.59 0.70 -9.03
CA ALA A 77 -12.00 1.05 -9.25
C ALA A 77 -12.31 2.53 -8.94
N GLY A 78 -11.64 3.11 -7.93
CA GLY A 78 -11.86 4.50 -7.53
C GLY A 78 -11.11 5.54 -8.36
N LEU A 79 -10.00 5.18 -9.01
CA LEU A 79 -9.11 6.12 -9.71
C LEU A 79 -9.07 5.96 -11.22
N ILE A 80 -9.39 4.76 -11.74
CA ILE A 80 -9.14 4.40 -13.14
C ILE A 80 -10.45 4.13 -13.85
N THR A 81 -10.76 4.94 -14.86
CA THR A 81 -11.89 4.71 -15.77
C THR A 81 -11.43 3.90 -16.99
N GLU A 82 -12.36 3.23 -17.68
CA GLU A 82 -12.07 2.43 -18.89
C GLU A 82 -10.97 1.37 -18.67
N PHE A 83 -10.85 0.85 -17.44
CA PHE A 83 -9.82 -0.12 -17.10
C PHE A 83 -10.03 -1.44 -17.85
N THR A 84 -9.02 -1.84 -18.62
CA THR A 84 -8.96 -3.10 -19.35
C THR A 84 -7.82 -3.94 -18.78
N PRO A 85 -8.12 -4.99 -17.99
CA PRO A 85 -7.10 -5.87 -17.44
C PRO A 85 -6.45 -6.71 -18.54
N LEU A 86 -5.15 -6.94 -18.44
CA LEU A 86 -4.38 -7.76 -19.38
C LEU A 86 -3.65 -8.89 -18.67
N ALA A 87 -4.02 -10.12 -19.00
CA ALA A 87 -3.46 -11.34 -18.40
C ALA A 87 -2.22 -11.88 -19.12
N GLY A 88 -1.48 -12.72 -18.40
CA GLY A 88 -0.39 -13.58 -18.84
C GLY A 88 0.96 -12.88 -18.91
N ASP A 89 2.03 -13.62 -18.68
CA ASP A 89 3.42 -13.21 -18.89
C ASP A 89 3.96 -13.55 -20.30
N ARG A 90 3.20 -14.35 -21.08
CA ARG A 90 3.57 -14.91 -22.40
C ARG A 90 4.64 -16.01 -22.36
N ALA A 91 4.97 -16.53 -21.18
CA ALA A 91 5.97 -17.57 -21.02
C ALA A 91 5.44 -18.77 -20.21
N PHE A 92 4.81 -18.52 -19.07
CA PHE A 92 4.37 -19.57 -18.14
C PHE A 92 2.88 -19.49 -17.81
N GLY A 93 2.38 -18.34 -17.38
CA GLY A 93 1.01 -18.26 -16.87
C GLY A 93 0.53 -16.87 -16.50
N GLU A 94 -0.70 -16.85 -15.97
CA GLU A 94 -1.30 -15.68 -15.34
C GLU A 94 -1.19 -15.81 -13.83
N ASP A 95 -0.53 -14.85 -13.20
CA ASP A 95 -0.47 -14.75 -11.73
C ASP A 95 -1.47 -13.72 -11.24
N GLU A 96 -2.52 -14.18 -10.58
CA GLU A 96 -3.59 -13.31 -10.07
C GLU A 96 -3.13 -12.41 -8.92
N ALA A 97 -1.97 -12.65 -8.29
CA ALA A 97 -1.42 -11.76 -7.25
C ALA A 97 -0.93 -10.42 -7.80
N ILE A 98 -0.66 -10.32 -9.11
CA ILE A 98 -0.40 -9.06 -9.80
C ILE A 98 -1.56 -8.78 -10.74
N VAL A 99 -2.28 -7.69 -10.55
CA VAL A 99 -3.33 -7.27 -11.48
C VAL A 99 -2.84 -6.03 -12.22
N GLY A 100 -3.05 -5.97 -13.54
CA GLY A 100 -2.62 -4.82 -14.30
C GLY A 100 -3.23 -4.74 -15.70
N GLY A 101 -3.14 -3.57 -16.29
CA GLY A 101 -3.81 -3.25 -17.54
C GLY A 101 -3.66 -1.78 -17.93
N PHE A 102 -4.53 -1.34 -18.84
CA PHE A 102 -4.58 0.04 -19.30
C PHE A 102 -5.93 0.65 -18.99
N GLY A 103 -5.96 1.95 -18.73
CA GLY A 103 -7.18 2.70 -18.52
C GLY A 103 -6.91 4.18 -18.56
N ARG A 104 -7.79 4.96 -17.95
CA ARG A 104 -7.69 6.41 -17.88
C ARG A 104 -7.64 6.88 -16.44
N PHE A 105 -6.61 7.65 -16.10
CA PHE A 105 -6.50 8.35 -14.84
C PHE A 105 -6.74 9.84 -15.09
N ARG A 106 -7.82 10.39 -14.53
CA ARG A 106 -8.27 11.79 -14.78
C ARG A 106 -8.40 12.13 -16.28
N GLY A 107 -8.83 11.15 -17.06
CA GLY A 107 -8.97 11.29 -18.50
C GLY A 107 -7.68 11.08 -19.29
N GLU A 108 -6.52 10.85 -18.68
CA GLU A 108 -5.27 10.56 -19.40
C GLU A 108 -4.99 9.06 -19.47
N PRO A 109 -4.53 8.51 -20.62
CA PRO A 109 -4.24 7.09 -20.75
C PRO A 109 -3.03 6.70 -19.90
N VAL A 110 -3.18 5.63 -19.09
CA VAL A 110 -2.13 5.13 -18.20
C VAL A 110 -2.07 3.61 -18.21
N CYS A 111 -0.89 3.07 -17.91
CA CYS A 111 -0.75 1.69 -17.47
C CYS A 111 -0.84 1.64 -15.95
N VAL A 112 -1.58 0.66 -15.43
CA VAL A 112 -1.79 0.47 -13.99
C VAL A 112 -1.44 -0.96 -13.63
N ILE A 113 -0.63 -1.14 -12.58
CA ILE A 113 -0.17 -2.42 -12.07
C ILE A 113 -0.29 -2.39 -10.54
N GLY A 114 -0.69 -3.49 -9.92
CA GLY A 114 -0.68 -3.56 -8.47
C GLY A 114 -0.71 -4.98 -7.94
N GLN A 115 -0.31 -5.12 -6.68
CA GLN A 115 -0.45 -6.37 -5.95
C GLN A 115 -1.84 -6.45 -5.35
N GLU A 116 -2.58 -7.53 -5.63
CA GLU A 116 -3.93 -7.73 -5.12
C GLU A 116 -3.91 -8.79 -4.03
N LYS A 117 -4.41 -8.47 -2.83
CA LYS A 117 -4.42 -9.41 -1.70
C LYS A 117 -5.68 -10.25 -1.62
N GLY A 118 -6.83 -9.72 -2.05
CA GLY A 118 -8.14 -10.29 -1.76
C GLY A 118 -8.71 -9.86 -0.41
N ASP A 119 -10.03 -9.71 -0.36
CA ASP A 119 -10.84 -9.25 0.78
C ASP A 119 -11.63 -10.36 1.48
N SER A 120 -11.71 -11.55 0.87
CA SER A 120 -12.35 -12.74 1.44
C SER A 120 -11.34 -13.89 1.49
N THR A 121 -11.64 -14.95 2.23
CA THR A 121 -10.77 -16.14 2.26
C THR A 121 -10.57 -16.73 0.85
N GLU A 122 -11.65 -16.80 0.06
CA GLU A 122 -11.60 -17.32 -1.30
C GLU A 122 -10.75 -16.44 -2.22
N THR A 123 -10.96 -15.11 -2.20
CA THR A 123 -10.20 -14.19 -3.04
C THR A 123 -8.75 -14.11 -2.59
N ARG A 124 -8.45 -14.21 -1.29
CA ARG A 124 -7.07 -14.28 -0.78
C ARG A 124 -6.33 -15.52 -1.27
N ILE A 125 -6.96 -16.68 -1.27
CA ILE A 125 -6.35 -17.90 -1.79
C ILE A 125 -6.08 -17.74 -3.30
N ARG A 126 -7.07 -17.23 -4.05
CA ARG A 126 -6.94 -16.97 -5.50
C ARG A 126 -5.76 -16.04 -5.81
N HIS A 127 -5.65 -14.92 -5.10
CA HIS A 127 -4.60 -13.93 -5.30
C HIS A 127 -3.31 -14.24 -4.53
N ASN A 128 -3.18 -15.45 -3.98
CA ASN A 128 -2.03 -15.86 -3.17
C ASN A 128 -1.66 -14.85 -2.06
N PHE A 129 -2.66 -14.24 -1.43
CA PHE A 129 -2.53 -13.19 -0.42
C PHE A 129 -1.66 -12.00 -0.88
N GLY A 130 -1.66 -11.72 -2.19
CA GLY A 130 -0.85 -10.67 -2.80
C GLY A 130 0.63 -10.98 -2.81
N MET A 131 1.04 -12.24 -2.72
CA MET A 131 2.43 -12.69 -2.85
C MET A 131 2.70 -13.21 -4.26
N PRO A 132 3.33 -12.44 -5.15
CA PRO A 132 3.53 -12.85 -6.53
C PRO A 132 4.52 -14.00 -6.67
N LYS A 133 4.24 -14.85 -7.64
CA LYS A 133 5.16 -15.83 -8.24
C LYS A 133 5.97 -15.16 -9.37
N PRO A 134 7.00 -15.83 -9.94
CA PRO A 134 7.88 -15.22 -10.93
C PRO A 134 7.14 -14.70 -12.18
N GLU A 135 6.17 -15.46 -12.67
CA GLU A 135 5.27 -15.10 -13.75
C GLU A 135 4.50 -13.77 -13.52
N GLY A 136 4.18 -13.42 -12.26
CA GLY A 136 3.57 -12.13 -11.92
C GLY A 136 4.51 -10.95 -12.18
N TYR A 137 5.79 -11.08 -11.81
CA TYR A 137 6.80 -10.06 -12.08
C TYR A 137 7.15 -9.95 -13.57
N ARG A 138 7.17 -11.08 -14.30
CA ARG A 138 7.35 -11.08 -15.76
C ARG A 138 6.17 -10.43 -16.48
N LYS A 139 4.94 -10.66 -16.02
CA LYS A 139 3.76 -9.93 -16.49
C LYS A 139 3.91 -8.43 -16.21
N ALA A 140 4.37 -8.03 -15.03
CA ALA A 140 4.60 -6.63 -14.71
C ALA A 140 5.61 -6.01 -15.70
N VAL A 141 6.74 -6.68 -15.98
CA VAL A 141 7.72 -6.24 -17.01
C VAL A 141 7.03 -6.06 -18.37
N ARG A 142 6.27 -7.06 -18.83
CA ARG A 142 5.56 -7.00 -20.12
C ARG A 142 4.64 -5.78 -20.22
N LEU A 143 3.88 -5.48 -19.16
CA LEU A 143 2.96 -4.34 -19.13
C LEU A 143 3.73 -3.01 -19.13
N THR A 144 4.78 -2.93 -18.31
CA THR A 144 5.64 -1.76 -18.19
C THR A 144 6.35 -1.43 -19.51
N GLU A 145 6.95 -2.41 -20.18
CA GLU A 145 7.58 -2.25 -21.50
C GLU A 145 6.57 -1.86 -22.60
N LEU A 146 5.35 -2.40 -22.52
CA LEU A 146 4.27 -2.01 -23.44
C LEU A 146 3.87 -0.55 -23.22
N ALA A 147 3.74 -0.12 -21.97
CA ALA A 147 3.44 1.28 -21.63
C ALA A 147 4.56 2.21 -22.11
N ASP A 148 5.82 1.83 -21.90
CA ASP A 148 7.00 2.61 -22.31
C ASP A 148 7.07 2.80 -23.83
N ARG A 149 6.77 1.76 -24.61
CA ARG A 149 6.70 1.84 -26.08
C ARG A 149 5.69 2.86 -26.59
N PHE A 150 4.62 3.11 -25.85
CA PHE A 150 3.60 4.09 -26.18
C PHE A 150 3.76 5.41 -25.43
N GLY A 151 4.83 5.57 -24.64
CA GLY A 151 5.06 6.77 -23.84
C GLY A 151 4.00 7.02 -22.77
N LEU A 152 3.31 5.97 -22.31
CA LEU A 152 2.24 6.07 -21.33
C LEU A 152 2.78 6.08 -19.89
N PRO A 153 2.27 6.93 -18.99
CA PRO A 153 2.63 6.87 -17.59
C PRO A 153 2.27 5.52 -16.95
N VAL A 154 3.08 5.08 -16.00
CA VAL A 154 2.89 3.82 -15.26
C VAL A 154 2.58 4.10 -13.78
N LEU A 155 1.44 3.62 -13.31
CA LEU A 155 1.02 3.69 -11.91
C LEU A 155 1.17 2.32 -11.26
N SER A 156 1.91 2.24 -10.16
CA SER A 156 2.08 1.03 -9.37
C SER A 156 1.53 1.16 -7.97
N PHE A 157 0.82 0.14 -7.52
CA PHE A 157 0.23 0.04 -6.19
C PHE A 157 0.81 -1.17 -5.45
N VAL A 158 1.57 -0.90 -4.40
CA VAL A 158 2.33 -1.91 -3.65
C VAL A 158 1.54 -2.31 -2.41
N ASP A 159 1.20 -3.60 -2.33
CA ASP A 159 0.54 -4.23 -1.17
C ASP A 159 0.85 -5.73 -1.11
N THR A 160 2.04 -6.07 -0.63
CA THR A 160 2.51 -7.44 -0.52
C THR A 160 3.29 -7.66 0.77
N ALA A 161 3.10 -8.83 1.39
CA ALA A 161 3.97 -9.28 2.47
C ALA A 161 5.37 -9.70 1.95
N GLY A 162 5.50 -9.92 0.64
CA GLY A 162 6.71 -10.35 -0.04
C GLY A 162 6.41 -11.22 -1.25
N ALA A 163 7.45 -11.54 -2.02
CA ALA A 163 7.33 -12.53 -3.08
C ALA A 163 7.02 -13.91 -2.50
N TYR A 164 6.27 -14.75 -3.22
CA TYR A 164 5.88 -16.08 -2.73
C TYR A 164 7.12 -16.97 -2.52
N PRO A 165 7.38 -17.47 -1.29
CA PRO A 165 8.58 -18.24 -0.96
C PRO A 165 8.33 -19.75 -1.11
N GLY A 166 7.95 -20.21 -2.30
CA GLY A 166 7.63 -21.62 -2.58
C GLY A 166 8.60 -22.29 -3.54
N ILE A 167 8.68 -23.63 -3.49
CA ILE A 167 9.53 -24.46 -4.37
C ILE A 167 9.29 -24.12 -5.85
N GLU A 168 8.01 -24.08 -6.24
CA GLU A 168 7.57 -23.69 -7.58
C GLU A 168 8.09 -22.31 -8.03
N ALA A 169 8.16 -21.34 -7.12
CA ALA A 169 8.65 -20.01 -7.43
C ALA A 169 10.18 -20.02 -7.62
N GLU A 170 10.90 -20.80 -6.81
CA GLU A 170 12.34 -20.98 -6.94
C GLU A 170 12.71 -21.69 -8.26
N GLU A 171 12.04 -22.80 -8.59
CA GLU A 171 12.22 -23.54 -9.85
C GLU A 171 12.02 -22.66 -11.09
N ARG A 172 11.14 -21.65 -10.98
CA ARG A 172 10.83 -20.70 -12.05
C ARG A 172 11.60 -19.39 -11.96
N GLY A 173 12.56 -19.26 -11.05
CA GLY A 173 13.48 -18.13 -10.98
C GLY A 173 12.88 -16.87 -10.34
N GLN A 174 12.38 -16.97 -9.10
CA GLN A 174 11.84 -15.82 -8.35
C GLN A 174 12.85 -14.67 -8.22
N ALA A 175 14.11 -14.98 -7.90
CA ALA A 175 15.17 -13.97 -7.80
C ALA A 175 15.44 -13.27 -9.15
N GLU A 176 15.47 -14.03 -10.25
CA GLU A 176 15.66 -13.49 -11.60
C GLU A 176 14.50 -12.59 -12.00
N ALA A 177 13.26 -13.03 -11.77
CA ALA A 177 12.07 -12.28 -12.14
C ALA A 177 11.98 -10.95 -11.37
N ILE A 178 12.31 -10.93 -10.08
CA ILE A 178 12.40 -9.69 -9.28
C ILE A 178 13.50 -8.76 -9.80
N ALA A 179 14.69 -9.31 -10.10
CA ALA A 179 15.81 -8.52 -10.62
C ALA A 179 15.47 -7.88 -11.97
N ARG A 180 14.89 -8.65 -12.90
CA ARG A 180 14.43 -8.14 -14.22
C ARG A 180 13.32 -7.13 -14.10
N SER A 181 12.37 -7.33 -13.18
CA SER A 181 11.33 -6.34 -12.92
C SER A 181 11.93 -5.02 -12.43
N THR A 182 12.82 -5.10 -11.44
CA THR A 182 13.52 -3.92 -10.93
C THR A 182 14.32 -3.21 -12.02
N GLU A 183 15.05 -3.94 -12.86
CA GLU A 183 15.78 -3.41 -14.02
C GLU A 183 14.85 -2.69 -15.00
N ALA A 184 13.73 -3.31 -15.38
CA ALA A 184 12.75 -2.72 -16.30
C ALA A 184 12.16 -1.41 -15.73
N TRP A 185 11.83 -1.40 -14.44
CA TRP A 185 11.34 -0.21 -13.75
C TRP A 185 12.41 0.88 -13.66
N LEU A 186 13.69 0.54 -13.43
CA LEU A 186 14.77 1.53 -13.43
C LEU A 186 15.04 2.12 -14.83
N GLY A 187 14.85 1.33 -15.89
CA GLY A 187 15.06 1.73 -17.28
C GLY A 187 13.89 2.46 -17.95
N LEU A 188 12.74 2.58 -17.30
CA LEU A 188 11.55 3.23 -17.84
C LEU A 188 11.80 4.67 -18.29
N ARG A 189 11.47 4.96 -19.55
CA ARG A 189 11.49 6.29 -20.17
C ARG A 189 10.18 7.04 -19.99
N SER A 190 9.09 6.35 -19.66
CA SER A 190 7.81 6.97 -19.27
C SER A 190 7.80 7.45 -17.81
N PRO A 191 6.99 8.50 -17.50
CA PRO A 191 6.70 8.89 -16.11
C PRO A 191 6.17 7.70 -15.31
N SER A 192 6.63 7.52 -14.09
CA SER A 192 6.19 6.41 -13.25
C SER A 192 6.07 6.78 -11.79
N VAL A 193 4.99 6.30 -11.16
CA VAL A 193 4.64 6.58 -9.78
C VAL A 193 4.28 5.27 -9.08
N ALA A 194 4.99 4.94 -8.00
CA ALA A 194 4.66 3.83 -7.11
C ALA A 194 4.07 4.37 -5.80
N LEU A 195 2.97 3.79 -5.34
CA LEU A 195 2.33 4.09 -4.07
C LEU A 195 2.25 2.81 -3.23
N VAL A 196 2.92 2.78 -2.08
CA VAL A 196 2.72 1.71 -1.09
C VAL A 196 1.42 1.97 -0.36
N ILE A 197 0.42 1.15 -0.67
CA ILE A 197 -0.93 1.29 -0.13
C ILE A 197 -1.17 0.42 1.10
N GLY A 198 -0.37 -0.62 1.33
CA GLY A 198 -0.46 -1.48 2.52
C GLY A 198 0.92 -1.91 3.01
N GLU A 199 1.31 -3.14 2.68
CA GLU A 199 2.65 -3.65 3.00
C GLU A 199 3.59 -3.54 1.80
N GLY A 200 4.78 -2.99 2.01
CA GLY A 200 5.93 -3.02 1.10
C GLY A 200 6.90 -4.11 1.53
N GLY A 201 6.59 -5.38 1.23
CA GLY A 201 7.41 -6.52 1.63
C GLY A 201 8.62 -6.77 0.73
N SER A 202 9.81 -6.39 1.21
CA SER A 202 11.12 -6.80 0.70
C SER A 202 11.29 -6.62 -0.83
N GLY A 203 12.09 -7.48 -1.46
CA GLY A 203 12.31 -7.49 -2.91
C GLY A 203 11.03 -7.68 -3.72
N GLY A 204 10.02 -8.34 -3.15
CA GLY A 204 8.74 -8.54 -3.82
C GLY A 204 7.94 -7.25 -4.03
N ALA A 205 8.09 -6.28 -3.13
CA ALA A 205 7.59 -4.92 -3.29
C ALA A 205 8.45 -4.10 -4.25
N ILE A 206 9.78 -4.14 -4.08
CA ILE A 206 10.74 -3.37 -4.91
C ILE A 206 10.58 -3.65 -6.40
N ALA A 207 10.27 -4.90 -6.75
CA ALA A 207 10.06 -5.35 -8.12
C ALA A 207 9.09 -4.47 -8.94
N ILE A 208 8.11 -3.83 -8.29
CA ILE A 208 7.19 -2.88 -8.94
C ILE A 208 7.21 -1.47 -8.32
N ALA A 209 8.19 -1.17 -7.46
CA ALA A 209 8.26 0.10 -6.74
C ALA A 209 9.44 0.98 -7.18
N ALA A 210 10.32 0.51 -8.07
CA ALA A 210 11.49 1.26 -8.55
C ALA A 210 11.12 2.38 -9.55
N ALA A 211 10.23 3.28 -9.14
CA ALA A 211 9.60 4.30 -9.97
C ALA A 211 10.28 5.69 -9.84
N SER A 212 9.95 6.61 -10.76
CA SER A 212 10.41 8.01 -10.73
C SER A 212 9.95 8.75 -9.47
N ARG A 213 8.76 8.41 -8.97
CA ARG A 213 8.23 8.83 -7.68
C ARG A 213 7.76 7.61 -6.88
N VAL A 214 8.15 7.55 -5.61
CA VAL A 214 7.78 6.51 -4.66
C VAL A 214 7.11 7.20 -3.48
N MET A 215 5.85 6.86 -3.23
CA MET A 215 5.03 7.44 -2.18
C MET A 215 4.52 6.34 -1.26
N MET A 216 4.10 6.71 -0.06
CA MET A 216 3.47 5.78 0.88
C MET A 216 2.21 6.39 1.47
N MET A 217 1.19 5.57 1.67
CA MET A 217 0.10 5.91 2.58
C MET A 217 0.65 6.03 4.00
N GLU A 218 0.09 6.92 4.82
CA GLU A 218 0.61 7.33 6.12
C GLU A 218 0.88 6.19 7.12
N HIS A 219 0.06 5.13 7.04
CA HIS A 219 0.16 3.96 7.89
C HIS A 219 0.59 2.71 7.11
N ALA A 220 0.99 2.84 5.84
CA ALA A 220 1.69 1.77 5.15
C ALA A 220 3.08 1.54 5.76
N ILE A 221 3.62 0.34 5.55
CA ILE A 221 4.98 -0.04 5.97
C ILE A 221 5.80 -0.46 4.77
N TYR A 222 7.12 -0.28 4.82
CA TYR A 222 8.03 -0.78 3.79
C TYR A 222 9.31 -1.26 4.46
N SER A 223 9.66 -2.54 4.28
CA SER A 223 10.76 -3.17 5.00
C SER A 223 11.50 -4.20 4.16
N VAL A 224 12.79 -4.38 4.43
CA VAL A 224 13.64 -5.41 3.83
C VAL A 224 13.23 -6.83 4.26
N ILE A 225 12.62 -6.97 5.43
CA ILE A 225 12.14 -8.24 6.00
C ILE A 225 10.91 -7.96 6.88
N SER A 226 10.01 -8.93 7.04
CA SER A 226 8.89 -8.79 7.99
C SER A 226 9.42 -8.58 9.43
N PRO A 227 8.73 -7.80 10.28
CA PRO A 227 9.09 -7.67 11.68
C PRO A 227 9.24 -9.01 12.40
N GLU A 228 8.35 -9.96 12.10
CA GLU A 228 8.40 -11.33 12.64
C GLU A 228 9.65 -12.09 12.15
N GLY A 229 10.00 -11.94 10.87
CA GLY A 229 11.20 -12.54 10.29
C GLY A 229 12.47 -12.00 10.95
N ALA A 230 12.59 -10.68 11.07
CA ALA A 230 13.71 -10.05 11.79
C ALA A 230 13.79 -10.52 13.25
N ALA A 231 12.64 -10.59 13.93
CA ALA A 231 12.57 -11.02 15.33
C ALA A 231 13.09 -12.45 15.53
N SER A 232 12.67 -13.37 14.68
CA SER A 232 13.10 -14.76 14.72
C SER A 232 14.60 -14.96 14.42
N ILE A 233 15.21 -14.08 13.64
CA ILE A 233 16.65 -14.15 13.32
C ILE A 233 17.50 -13.52 14.42
N LEU A 234 17.18 -12.29 14.82
CA LEU A 234 18.01 -11.50 15.71
C LEU A 234 17.86 -11.90 17.19
N TRP A 235 16.65 -12.26 17.61
CA TRP A 235 16.35 -12.63 18.99
C TRP A 235 15.98 -14.11 19.16
N ARG A 236 15.78 -14.87 18.07
CA ARG A 236 15.22 -16.23 18.12
C ARG A 236 13.86 -16.29 18.81
N ASP A 237 13.12 -15.18 18.74
CA ASP A 237 11.83 -15.01 19.41
C ASP A 237 10.94 -14.08 18.58
N THR A 238 9.87 -14.63 18.00
CA THR A 238 8.91 -13.87 17.19
C THR A 238 8.08 -12.89 18.01
N ALA A 239 7.98 -13.06 19.33
CA ALA A 239 7.29 -12.10 20.20
C ALA A 239 7.99 -10.73 20.23
N ARG A 240 9.25 -10.66 19.79
CA ARG A 240 10.03 -9.41 19.65
C ARG A 240 9.73 -8.64 18.36
N ALA A 241 8.67 -8.99 17.62
CA ALA A 241 8.30 -8.31 16.37
C ALA A 241 8.08 -6.80 16.53
N GLN A 242 7.53 -6.34 17.66
CA GLN A 242 7.37 -4.91 17.95
C GLN A 242 8.72 -4.19 18.08
N ASP A 243 9.70 -4.81 18.75
CA ASP A 243 11.05 -4.27 18.86
C ASP A 243 11.74 -4.22 17.49
N ALA A 244 11.57 -5.28 16.70
CA ALA A 244 12.10 -5.36 15.34
C ALA A 244 11.50 -4.26 14.43
N ALA A 245 10.17 -4.10 14.43
CA ALA A 245 9.50 -3.05 13.66
C ALA A 245 10.02 -1.65 14.01
N THR A 246 10.28 -1.42 15.30
CA THR A 246 10.80 -0.14 15.81
C THR A 246 12.26 0.06 15.40
N GLY A 247 13.11 -0.94 15.58
CA GLY A 247 14.54 -0.87 15.24
C GLY A 247 14.80 -0.72 13.75
N MET A 248 13.98 -1.35 12.90
CA MET A 248 14.13 -1.30 11.45
C MET A 248 13.59 -0.01 10.82
N LYS A 249 12.81 0.80 11.55
CA LYS A 249 12.29 2.10 11.09
C LYS A 249 11.51 2.00 9.77
N ILE A 250 10.49 1.15 9.78
CA ILE A 250 9.74 0.71 8.59
C ILE A 250 8.58 1.65 8.18
N THR A 251 8.39 2.77 8.91
CA THR A 251 7.23 3.64 8.73
C THR A 251 7.42 4.62 7.58
N ALA A 252 6.32 5.09 6.97
CA ALA A 252 6.37 6.13 5.95
C ALA A 252 7.15 7.39 6.41
N GLN A 253 7.04 7.74 7.70
CA GLN A 253 7.72 8.90 8.28
C GLN A 253 9.24 8.70 8.38
N ASP A 254 9.67 7.51 8.81
CA ASP A 254 11.09 7.15 8.83
C ASP A 254 11.69 7.17 7.42
N LEU A 255 11.00 6.53 6.47
CA LEU A 255 11.48 6.37 5.12
C LEU A 255 11.51 7.68 4.32
N LEU A 256 10.59 8.61 4.63
CA LEU A 256 10.66 9.98 4.10
C LEU A 256 11.90 10.70 4.64
N LYS A 257 12.18 10.58 5.95
CA LYS A 257 13.37 11.18 6.57
C LYS A 257 14.67 10.60 5.98
N PHE A 258 14.67 9.33 5.59
CA PHE A 258 15.79 8.67 4.94
C PHE A 258 15.91 8.96 3.44
N GLY A 259 14.98 9.70 2.85
CA GLY A 259 14.97 9.99 1.41
C GLY A 259 14.70 8.75 0.55
N ILE A 260 14.11 7.70 1.11
CA ILE A 260 13.74 6.47 0.39
C ILE A 260 12.44 6.68 -0.40
N ILE A 261 11.52 7.46 0.17
CA ILE A 261 10.26 7.86 -0.46
C ILE A 261 10.20 9.38 -0.62
N ASP A 262 9.41 9.86 -1.57
CA ASP A 262 9.29 11.28 -1.90
C ASP A 262 8.13 11.97 -1.17
N LYS A 263 7.08 11.21 -0.81
CA LYS A 263 5.85 11.78 -0.24
C LYS A 263 5.06 10.79 0.60
N ILE A 264 4.44 11.33 1.65
CA ILE A 264 3.44 10.62 2.46
C ILE A 264 2.06 11.12 2.08
N VAL A 265 1.14 10.20 1.77
CA VAL A 265 -0.27 10.46 1.53
C VAL A 265 -1.02 10.27 2.85
N GLN A 266 -1.59 11.36 3.37
CA GLN A 266 -2.28 11.36 4.67
C GLN A 266 -3.56 10.52 4.62
N GLU A 267 -3.71 9.63 5.59
CA GLU A 267 -4.91 8.79 5.72
C GLU A 267 -6.02 9.58 6.46
N PRO A 268 -7.31 9.20 6.30
CA PRO A 268 -8.36 9.74 7.17
C PRO A 268 -8.09 9.38 8.63
N THR A 269 -8.68 10.13 9.57
CA THR A 269 -8.55 9.84 11.00
C THR A 269 -8.96 8.40 11.28
N GLY A 270 -8.08 7.63 11.90
CA GLY A 270 -8.29 6.22 12.15
C GLY A 270 -7.87 5.28 11.01
N GLY A 271 -7.19 5.78 9.98
CA GLY A 271 -6.62 4.99 8.90
C GLY A 271 -7.56 4.72 7.73
N ALA A 272 -6.98 4.32 6.58
CA ALA A 272 -7.66 4.19 5.30
C ALA A 272 -8.87 3.24 5.30
N HIS A 273 -8.91 2.28 6.23
CA HIS A 273 -10.02 1.34 6.37
C HIS A 273 -11.29 2.01 6.95
N ARG A 274 -11.19 3.15 7.63
CA ARG A 274 -12.34 3.87 8.16
C ARG A 274 -13.06 4.73 7.13
N ASP A 275 -12.31 5.28 6.17
CA ASP A 275 -12.87 6.05 5.05
C ASP A 275 -12.02 5.83 3.79
N GLY A 276 -12.28 4.68 3.14
CA GLY A 276 -11.55 4.28 1.94
C GLY A 276 -11.73 5.28 0.79
N GLN A 277 -12.89 5.91 0.67
CA GLN A 277 -13.16 6.88 -0.40
C GLN A 277 -12.27 8.11 -0.26
N VAL A 278 -12.15 8.68 0.95
CA VAL A 278 -11.25 9.80 1.21
C VAL A 278 -9.79 9.40 1.02
N ALA A 279 -9.38 8.22 1.48
CA ALA A 279 -8.02 7.73 1.30
C ALA A 279 -7.65 7.59 -0.18
N ILE A 280 -8.54 6.98 -0.99
CA ILE A 280 -8.36 6.80 -2.43
C ILE A 280 -8.34 8.15 -3.15
N ALA A 281 -9.25 9.08 -2.81
CA ALA A 281 -9.27 10.42 -3.41
C ALA A 281 -7.95 11.17 -3.17
N ARG A 282 -7.44 11.16 -1.92
CA ARG A 282 -6.15 11.77 -1.56
C ARG A 282 -4.97 11.11 -2.28
N ALA A 283 -5.00 9.79 -2.45
CA ALA A 283 -4.02 9.07 -3.25
C ALA A 283 -4.07 9.55 -4.72
N GLY A 284 -5.25 9.70 -5.29
CA GLY A 284 -5.45 10.28 -6.63
C GLY A 284 -4.87 11.69 -6.76
N ASP A 285 -5.13 12.58 -5.79
CA ASP A 285 -4.53 13.93 -5.80
C ASP A 285 -3.01 13.90 -5.74
N ALA A 286 -2.44 13.03 -4.90
CA ALA A 286 -1.00 12.88 -4.77
C ALA A 286 -0.35 12.32 -6.05
N ILE A 287 -0.97 11.31 -6.68
CA ILE A 287 -0.51 10.73 -7.95
C ILE A 287 -0.57 11.78 -9.06
N ALA A 288 -1.66 12.55 -9.15
CA ALA A 288 -1.78 13.60 -10.17
C ALA A 288 -0.71 14.68 -10.03
N ALA A 289 -0.43 15.13 -8.80
CA ALA A 289 0.67 16.05 -8.54
C ALA A 289 2.04 15.46 -8.92
N ALA A 290 2.28 14.20 -8.56
CA ALA A 290 3.52 13.50 -8.90
C ALA A 290 3.72 13.36 -10.42
N LEU A 291 2.65 13.06 -11.17
CA LEU A 291 2.71 13.01 -12.64
C LEU A 291 2.95 14.38 -13.26
N ALA A 292 2.32 15.44 -12.72
CA ALA A 292 2.55 16.80 -13.17
C ALA A 292 4.00 17.25 -12.98
N ASP A 293 4.63 16.88 -11.86
CA ASP A 293 6.06 17.17 -11.58
C ASP A 293 7.02 16.44 -12.54
N LEU A 294 6.56 15.36 -13.16
CA LEU A 294 7.32 14.59 -14.14
C LEU A 294 7.01 15.03 -15.59
N ALA A 295 5.97 15.85 -15.79
CA ALA A 295 5.56 16.30 -17.10
C ALA A 295 6.63 17.18 -17.76
N GLY A 296 6.85 16.99 -19.05
CA GLY A 296 7.83 17.75 -19.83
C GLY A 296 9.29 17.29 -19.67
N LEU A 297 9.58 16.33 -18.79
CA LEU A 297 10.89 15.67 -18.76
C LEU A 297 11.03 14.72 -19.94
N SER A 298 12.21 14.69 -20.57
CA SER A 298 12.50 13.70 -21.59
C SER A 298 12.64 12.31 -20.96
N GLY A 299 12.51 11.25 -21.77
CA GLY A 299 12.73 9.89 -21.28
C GLY A 299 14.14 9.66 -20.73
N GLU A 300 15.15 10.37 -21.27
CA GLU A 300 16.52 10.34 -20.75
C GLU A 300 16.63 11.03 -19.40
N ASP A 301 15.98 12.18 -19.23
CA ASP A 301 15.95 12.88 -17.93
C ASP A 301 15.23 12.05 -16.86
N LEU A 302 14.16 11.35 -17.23
CA LEU A 302 13.42 10.47 -16.33
C LEU A 302 14.28 9.30 -15.84
N VAL A 303 15.03 8.66 -16.74
CA VAL A 303 15.97 7.58 -16.38
C VAL A 303 17.12 8.12 -15.53
N ALA A 304 17.75 9.23 -15.94
CA ALA A 304 18.88 9.82 -15.23
C ALA A 304 18.50 10.26 -13.81
N LYS A 305 17.40 11.00 -13.63
CA LYS A 305 16.92 11.43 -12.31
C LYS A 305 16.58 10.25 -11.40
N ARG A 306 16.01 9.19 -11.96
CA ARG A 306 15.70 7.96 -11.22
C ARG A 306 16.99 7.27 -10.78
N ALA A 307 17.99 7.14 -11.66
CA ALA A 307 19.29 6.60 -11.31
C ALA A 307 19.97 7.41 -10.19
N ASP A 308 19.99 8.74 -10.30
CA ASP A 308 20.53 9.63 -9.26
C ASP A 308 19.83 9.43 -7.92
N LYS A 309 18.49 9.37 -7.92
CA LYS A 309 17.68 9.09 -6.73
C LYS A 309 18.10 7.78 -6.06
N PHE A 310 18.08 6.67 -6.79
CA PHE A 310 18.36 5.35 -6.20
C PHE A 310 19.83 5.20 -5.78
N LEU A 311 20.77 5.82 -6.49
CA LEU A 311 22.19 5.83 -6.11
C LEU A 311 22.48 6.70 -4.87
N ALA A 312 21.66 7.71 -4.60
CA ALA A 312 21.80 8.57 -3.42
C ALA A 312 21.33 7.91 -2.11
N ILE A 313 20.44 6.91 -2.19
CA ILE A 313 19.94 6.17 -1.03
C ILE A 313 21.11 5.54 -0.26
N GLY A 314 21.18 5.79 1.04
CA GLY A 314 22.22 5.21 1.91
C GLY A 314 23.55 5.96 1.93
N ARG A 315 23.77 6.99 1.09
CA ARG A 315 25.05 7.72 1.07
C ARG A 315 25.24 8.66 2.26
N ASN A 316 24.16 9.17 2.85
CA ASN A 316 24.18 10.18 3.91
C ASN A 316 23.33 9.78 5.14
N LEU A 317 23.15 8.47 5.38
CA LEU A 317 22.34 7.94 6.50
C LEU A 317 23.12 7.80 7.81
#